data_AF-A0A1Q7V5T8-F1
#
_entry.id   AF-A0A1Q7V5T8-F1
#
_cell.length_a   1.000
_cell.length_b   1.000
_cell.length_c   1.000
_cell.angle_alpha   90.00
_cell.angle_beta   90.00
_cell.angle_gamma   90.00
#
_symmetry.space_group_name_H-M   'P 1'
#
loop_
_entity.id
_entity.type
_entity.pdbx_description
1 polymer ?
#
loop_
_entity_poly.entity_id
_entity_poly.type
_entity_poly.pdbx_seq_one_letter_code
_entity_poly.pdbx_strand_id
1 'polypeptide(L)' 'MEPDRRYDILRKKEEAVIWLEGTAELSAAESRVKELISFWPGEYQIVDLQTKQVVLNTGEPVIARSPDR' A
#
# COMPACT_ATOMS: atom_id res chain seq x y z
N MET A 1 20.15 2.22 13.27
CA MET A 1 19.63 1.21 12.33
C MET A 1 18.14 1.14 12.62
N GLU A 2 17.29 1.69 11.76
CA GLU A 2 15.83 1.59 11.93
C GLU A 2 15.47 0.11 11.81
N PRO A 3 15.02 -0.54 12.89
CA PRO A 3 14.70 -1.95 12.82
C PRO A 3 13.37 -2.08 12.05
N ASP A 4 13.34 -3.02 11.12
CA ASP A 4 12.12 -3.72 10.73
C ASP A 4 11.00 -2.93 10.01
N ARG A 5 11.29 -1.84 9.28
CA ARG A 5 10.31 -1.33 8.30
C ARG A 5 10.46 -2.09 6.99
N ARG A 6 9.50 -2.98 6.71
CA ARG A 6 9.45 -3.78 5.47
C ARG A 6 8.41 -3.26 4.50
N TYR A 7 7.32 -2.68 4.99
CA TYR A 7 6.21 -2.20 4.17
C TYR A 7 5.96 -0.73 4.42
N ASP A 8 6.00 0.08 3.37
CA ASP A 8 5.61 1.49 3.42
C ASP A 8 4.18 1.67 2.94
N ILE A 9 3.39 2.43 3.69
CA ILE A 9 2.04 2.84 3.34
C ILE A 9 2.13 4.23 2.72
N LEU A 10 1.71 4.31 1.46
CA LEU A 10 1.66 5.52 0.68
C LEU A 10 0.21 5.86 0.37
N ARG A 11 -0.07 7.15 0.23
CA ARG A 11 -1.33 7.66 -0.30
C ARG A 11 -1.09 8.35 -1.62
N LYS A 12 -1.85 7.98 -2.65
CA LYS A 12 -1.92 8.72 -3.91
C LYS A 12 -2.89 9.89 -3.77
N LYS A 13 -2.50 11.04 -4.28
CA LYS A 13 -3.36 12.21 -4.48
C LYS A 13 -3.00 12.82 -5.83
N GLU A 14 -3.88 12.77 -6.82
CA GLU A 14 -3.72 13.44 -8.13
C GLU A 14 -2.30 13.36 -8.71
N GLU A 15 -1.42 14.31 -8.41
CA GLU A 15 -0.04 14.40 -8.93
C GLU A 15 1.05 14.09 -7.88
N ALA A 16 0.68 13.69 -6.68
CA ALA A 16 1.56 13.48 -5.54
C ALA A 16 1.37 12.11 -4.87
N VAL A 17 2.48 11.58 -4.36
CA VAL A 17 2.50 10.41 -3.49
C VAL A 17 2.97 10.87 -2.11
N ILE A 18 2.15 10.62 -1.10
CA ILE A 18 2.41 11.00 0.29
C ILE A 18 2.78 9.74 1.05
N TRP A 19 3.99 9.69 1.60
CA TRP A 19 4.35 8.65 2.57
C TRP A 19 3.64 8.91 3.90
N LEU A 20 2.97 7.90 4.44
CA LEU A 20 2.20 8.02 5.68
C LEU A 20 2.94 7.38 6.85
N GLU A 21 3.23 6.09 6.74
CA GLU A 21 3.85 5.30 7.79
C GLU A 21 4.49 4.03 7.20
N GLY A 22 5.33 3.36 7.99
CA GLY A 22 5.94 2.08 7.61
C GLY A 22 5.81 1.04 8.72
N THR A 23 5.56 -0.21 8.34
CA THR A 23 5.32 -1.36 9.22
C THR A 23 6.28 -2.52 8.90
N ALA A 24 6.43 -3.45 9.85
CA ALA A 24 7.21 -4.68 9.67
C ALA A 24 6.46 -5.78 8.92
N GLU A 25 5.14 -5.84 9.11
CA GLU A 25 4.30 -6.92 8.60
C GLU A 25 3.27 -6.41 7.59
N LEU A 26 3.06 -7.20 6.54
CA LEU A 26 2.11 -6.87 5.47
C LEU A 26 0.69 -6.80 6.04
N SER A 27 0.28 -7.77 6.85
CA SER A 27 -1.06 -7.81 7.43
C SER A 27 -1.34 -6.61 8.34
N ALA A 28 -0.32 -6.09 9.03
CA ALA A 28 -0.44 -4.84 9.78
C ALA A 28 -0.66 -3.64 8.85
N ALA A 29 0.10 -3.55 7.75
CA ALA A 29 -0.08 -2.50 6.74
C ALA A 29 -1.47 -2.57 6.07
N GLU A 30 -1.94 -3.76 5.71
CA GLU A 30 -3.27 -3.98 5.13
C GLU A 30 -4.39 -3.58 6.08
N SER A 31 -4.30 -3.98 7.35
CA SER A 31 -5.28 -3.60 8.37
C SER A 31 -5.30 -2.09 8.55
N ARG A 32 -4.12 -1.47 8.55
CA ARG A 32 -3.99 -0.02 8.66
C ARG A 32 -4.60 0.73 7.48
N VAL A 33 -4.37 0.26 6.26
CA VAL A 33 -5.00 0.83 5.06
C VAL A 33 -6.53 0.75 5.13
N LYS A 34 -7.10 -0.36 5.64
CA LYS A 34 -8.56 -0.47 5.84
C LYS A 34 -9.09 0.59 6.81
N GLU A 35 -8.43 0.79 7.94
CA GLU A 35 -8.79 1.86 8.89
C GLU A 35 -8.69 3.25 8.25
N LEU A 36 -7.59 3.51 7.52
CA LEU A 36 -7.35 4.77 6.84
C LEU A 36 -8.42 5.05 5.78
N ILE A 37 -8.88 4.05 5.04
CA ILE A 37 -9.96 4.21 4.04
C ILE A 37 -11.29 4.54 4.71
N SER A 38 -11.62 3.89 5.84
CA SER A 38 -12.86 4.16 6.57
C SER A 38 -12.91 5.58 7.13
N PHE A 39 -11.78 6.12 7.57
CA PHE A 39 -11.70 7.47 8.15
C PHE A 39 -11.42 8.56 7.10
N TRP A 40 -10.57 8.27 6.13
CA TRP A 40 -10.09 9.22 5.14
C TRP A 40 -10.07 8.58 3.75
N PRO A 41 -11.21 8.60 3.03
CA PRO A 41 -11.33 7.93 1.73
C PRO A 41 -10.29 8.46 0.73
N GLY A 42 -9.77 7.56 -0.09
CA GLY A 42 -8.73 7.85 -1.07
C GLY A 42 -8.02 6.59 -1.56
N GLU A 43 -6.98 6.81 -2.38
CA GLU A 43 -6.17 5.74 -2.95
C GLU A 43 -4.91 5.51 -2.11
N TYR A 44 -4.71 4.26 -1.70
CA TYR A 44 -3.60 3.85 -0.86
C TYR A 44 -2.79 2.75 -1.57
N GLN A 45 -1.50 2.76 -1.30
CA GLN A 45 -0.57 1.78 -1.81
C GLN A 45 0.31 1.25 -0.67
N ILE A 46 0.64 -0.03 -0.72
CA ILE A 46 1.64 -0.63 0.17
C ILE A 46 2.83 -1.05 -0.70
N VAL A 47 4.03 -0.59 -0.34
CA VAL A 47 5.28 -0.91 -1.03
C VAL A 47 6.13 -1.82 -0.14
N ASP A 48 6.47 -2.99 -0.64
CA ASP A 48 7.45 -3.86 0.02
C ASP A 48 8.86 -3.34 -0.29
N LEU A 49 9.55 -2.89 0.76
CA LEU A 49 10.87 -2.27 0.68
C LEU A 49 11.99 -3.26 0.33
N GLN A 50 11.77 -4.54 0.53
CA GLN A 50 12.74 -5.59 0.20
C GLN A 50 12.77 -5.86 -1.31
N THR A 51 11.61 -5.96 -1.94
CA THR A 51 11.44 -6.24 -3.36
C THR A 51 11.25 -4.98 -4.20
N LYS A 52 11.01 -3.83 -3.56
CA LYS A 52 10.69 -2.54 -4.19
C LYS A 52 9.42 -2.60 -5.05
N GLN A 53 8.45 -3.44 -4.69
CA GLN A 53 7.22 -3.63 -5.43
C GLN A 53 6.00 -3.15 -4.65
N VAL A 54 5.00 -2.66 -5.38
CA VAL A 54 3.67 -2.38 -4.82
C VAL A 54 2.96 -3.72 -4.61
N VAL A 55 2.70 -4.06 -3.35
CA VAL A 55 2.01 -5.31 -2.97
C VAL A 55 0.51 -5.12 -2.76
N LEU A 56 0.06 -3.87 -2.61
CA LEU A 56 -1.34 -3.51 -2.53
C LEU A 56 -1.58 -2.14 -3.18
N ASN A 57 -2.64 -2.01 -3.95
CA ASN A 57 -3.12 -0.75 -4.53
C ASN A 57 -4.66 -0.75 -4.44
N THR A 58 -5.23 0.26 -3.78
CA THR A 58 -6.70 0.36 -3.60
C THR A 58 -7.38 1.24 -4.63
N GLY A 59 -6.62 1.95 -5.47
CA GLY A 59 -7.12 2.92 -6.43
C GLY A 59 -7.20 2.42 -7.87
N GLU A 60 -6.34 1.47 -8.22
CA GLU A 60 -6.46 0.76 -9.50
C GLU A 60 -7.15 -0.58 -9.27
N PRO A 61 -8.07 -1.00 -10.16
CA PRO A 61 -8.37 -2.42 -10.23
C PRO A 61 -7.03 -3.10 -10.48
N VAL A 62 -6.57 -3.91 -9.52
CA VAL A 62 -5.52 -4.89 -9.80
C VAL A 62 -6.01 -5.56 -11.05
N ILE A 63 -5.34 -5.30 -12.18
CA ILE A 63 -5.65 -5.95 -13.44
C ILE A 63 -5.30 -7.40 -13.14
N ALA A 64 -6.28 -8.14 -12.62
CA ALA A 64 -6.28 -9.58 -12.64
C ALA A 64 -6.03 -9.85 -14.11
N ARG A 65 -4.78 -10.23 -14.42
CA ARG A 65 -4.47 -10.87 -15.67
C ARG A 65 -5.34 -12.11 -15.64
N SER A 66 -6.55 -11.99 -16.17
CA SER A 66 -7.36 -13.12 -16.57
C SER A 66 -6.41 -14.00 -17.36
N PRO A 67 -6.13 -15.24 -16.95
CA PRO A 67 -5.49 -16.16 -17.85
C PRO A 67 -6.44 -16.26 -19.04
N ASP A 68 -5.98 -15.74 -20.19
CA ASP A 68 -6.65 -15.93 -21.46
C ASP A 68 -6.77 -17.45 -21.67
N ARG A 69 -7.98 -17.83 -22.06
CA ARG A 69 -8.60 -19.15 -22.05
C ARG A 69 -7.79 -20.28 -22.69
#